data_AF-A0A7C6QSY2-F1
#
_entry.id   AF-A0A7C6QSY2-F1
#
_cell.length_a   1.000
_cell.length_b   1.000
_cell.length_c   1.000
_cell.angle_alpha   90.00
_cell.angle_beta   90.00
_cell.angle_gamma   90.00
#
_symmetry.space_group_name_H-M   'P 1'
#
loop_
_entity.id
_entity.type
_entity.pdbx_description
1 polymer ?
#
loop_
_entity_poly.entity_id
_entity_poly.type
_entity_poly.pdbx_seq_one_letter_code
_entity_poly.pdbx_strand_id
1 'polypeptide(L)'
;MSDRDIGVGGTLIWYYYICKREVWLISHQLTPDQEDTNVAIGRLIDRNSYSREKKEIAVGSSKMDIFRVVDGKLVIGEVKKSSRYRDSARMQLAFYLKELAERGIEAIGELRFPEEKKRETVELNEELINELQNVERDILRIVYMEKPPAPKKVKWCRNCAYAEFCWS
;
A
#
# COMPACT_ATOMS: atom_id res chain seq x y z
N MET A 1 -16.73 16.23 18.46
CA MET A 1 -15.67 15.83 17.52
C MET A 1 -16.10 14.50 16.96
N SER A 2 -16.35 14.40 15.64
CA SER A 2 -16.92 13.18 15.05
C SER A 2 -15.94 12.02 15.23
N ASP A 3 -16.31 11.00 15.99
CA ASP A 3 -15.69 9.67 15.95
C ASP A 3 -15.82 9.15 14.51
N ARG A 4 -14.83 9.46 13.68
CA ARG A 4 -14.57 8.68 12.48
C ARG A 4 -13.72 7.53 12.95
N ASP A 5 -14.32 6.36 13.05
CA ASP A 5 -13.57 5.13 13.23
C ASP A 5 -12.67 4.97 12.00
N ILE A 6 -11.37 5.29 12.15
CA ILE A 6 -10.42 5.25 11.03
C ILE A 6 -10.09 3.79 10.78
N GLY A 7 -10.71 3.20 9.77
CA GLY A 7 -10.36 1.87 9.28
C GLY A 7 -8.93 1.85 8.70
N VAL A 8 -8.18 0.79 9.01
CA VAL A 8 -6.87 0.56 8.37
C VAL A 8 -7.10 0.16 6.92
N GLY A 9 -6.67 1.00 5.98
CA GLY A 9 -6.69 0.71 4.55
C GLY A 9 -5.30 0.39 4.00
N GLY A 10 -5.24 -0.19 2.79
CA GLY A 10 -3.98 -0.55 2.16
C GLY A 10 -3.02 0.63 1.91
N THR A 11 -3.52 1.87 1.86
CA THR A 11 -2.68 3.07 1.85
C THR A 11 -1.91 3.24 3.17
N LEU A 12 -2.56 3.03 4.33
CA LEU A 12 -1.88 3.12 5.62
C LEU A 12 -0.86 1.99 5.80
N ILE A 13 -1.18 0.78 5.31
CA ILE A 13 -0.22 -0.33 5.23
C ILE A 13 1.00 0.08 4.41
N TRP A 14 0.80 0.64 3.21
CA TRP A 14 1.90 1.09 2.36
C TRP A 14 2.83 2.08 3.07
N TYR A 15 2.25 3.14 3.67
CA TYR A 15 3.01 4.17 4.39
C TYR A 15 3.67 3.63 5.66
N TYR A 16 3.08 2.65 6.34
CA TYR A 16 3.69 2.04 7.53
C TYR A 16 5.08 1.45 7.24
N TYR A 17 5.24 0.79 6.08
CA TYR A 17 6.51 0.23 5.63
C TYR A 17 7.48 1.27 5.02
N ILE A 18 7.02 2.52 4.83
CA ILE A 18 7.87 3.64 4.42
C ILE A 18 8.30 4.44 5.65
N CYS A 19 7.35 5.00 6.38
CA CYS A 19 7.58 5.88 7.52
C CYS A 19 6.34 5.92 8.43
N LYS A 20 6.51 5.53 9.70
CA LYS A 20 5.46 5.60 10.73
C LYS A 20 4.92 7.02 10.96
N ARG A 21 5.73 8.05 10.72
CA ARG A 21 5.27 9.45 10.82
C ARG A 21 4.31 9.80 9.69
N GLU A 22 4.53 9.29 8.47
CA GLU A 22 3.62 9.52 7.34
C GLU A 22 2.24 8.90 7.59
N VAL A 23 2.16 7.77 8.30
CA VAL A 23 0.88 7.16 8.73
C VAL A 23 0.05 8.15 9.58
N TRP A 24 0.68 8.83 10.53
CA TRP A 24 0.00 9.85 11.34
C TRP A 24 -0.43 11.05 10.48
N LEU A 25 0.48 11.56 9.65
CA LEU A 25 0.21 12.76 8.83
C LEU A 25 -0.96 12.53 7.86
N ILE A 26 -0.95 11.42 7.13
CA ILE A 26 -1.99 11.13 6.13
C ILE A 26 -3.34 10.81 6.77
N SER A 27 -3.37 10.11 7.92
CA SER A 27 -4.63 9.82 8.64
C SER A 27 -5.29 11.08 9.20
N HIS A 28 -4.49 12.11 9.51
CA HIS A 28 -4.98 13.42 9.94
C HIS A 28 -5.20 14.40 8.77
N GLN A 29 -5.25 13.89 7.52
CA GLN A 29 -5.50 14.68 6.31
C GLN A 29 -4.49 15.82 6.10
N LEU A 30 -3.30 15.71 6.69
CA LEU A 30 -2.17 16.57 6.35
C LEU A 30 -1.58 16.00 5.06
N THR A 31 -2.12 16.43 3.92
CA THR A 31 -1.59 16.05 2.61
C THR A 31 -0.32 16.84 2.31
N PRO A 32 0.71 16.22 1.75
CA PRO A 32 1.91 16.94 1.37
C PRO A 32 1.62 17.82 0.15
N ASP A 33 2.50 18.76 -0.11
CA ASP A 33 2.38 19.67 -1.25
C ASP A 33 2.25 18.87 -2.56
N GLN A 34 1.19 19.14 -3.33
CA GLN A 34 0.83 18.36 -4.53
C GLN A 34 1.80 18.59 -5.70
N GLU A 35 2.74 19.53 -5.56
CA GLU A 35 3.78 19.81 -6.55
C GLU A 35 4.95 18.81 -6.56
N ASP A 36 4.95 17.79 -5.68
CA ASP A 36 5.94 16.72 -5.75
C ASP A 36 5.75 15.88 -7.02
N THR A 37 6.66 16.11 -7.98
CA THR A 37 6.67 15.53 -9.33
C THR A 37 6.63 13.99 -9.31
N ASN A 38 6.96 13.36 -8.18
CA ASN A 38 6.88 11.91 -8.00
C ASN A 38 5.43 11.38 -7.95
N VAL A 39 4.47 12.16 -7.45
CA VAL A 39 3.04 11.79 -7.45
C VAL A 39 2.47 11.87 -8.87
N ALA A 40 2.96 12.81 -9.69
CA ALA A 40 2.61 12.93 -11.10
C ALA A 40 3.13 11.74 -11.94
N ILE A 41 4.29 11.18 -11.61
CA ILE A 41 4.85 10.00 -12.29
C ILE A 41 3.97 8.76 -12.07
N GLY A 42 3.37 8.62 -10.88
CA GLY A 42 2.40 7.55 -10.60
C GLY A 42 1.16 7.62 -11.51
N ARG A 43 0.64 8.83 -11.77
CA ARG A 43 -0.53 9.06 -12.65
C ARG A 43 -0.22 8.93 -14.15
N LEU A 44 1.04 9.13 -14.55
CA LEU A 44 1.46 9.09 -15.96
C LEU A 44 1.75 7.68 -16.47
N ILE A 45 2.24 6.78 -15.61
CA ILE A 45 2.53 5.39 -15.99
C ILE A 45 1.25 4.57 -16.16
N ASP A 46 0.17 4.95 -15.48
CA ASP A 46 -1.14 4.31 -15.58
C ASP A 46 -1.72 4.36 -17.00
N ARG A 47 -1.32 5.36 -17.81
CA ARG A 47 -1.84 5.53 -19.19
C ARG A 47 -1.10 4.71 -20.25
N ASN A 48 0.07 4.13 -19.97
CA ASN A 48 0.93 3.51 -20.99
C ASN A 48 1.22 2.02 -20.80
N SER A 49 0.58 1.36 -19.83
CA SER A 49 0.77 -0.08 -19.59
C SER A 49 -0.44 -0.91 -20.06
N TYR A 50 -0.33 -1.43 -21.28
CA TYR A 50 -1.09 -2.55 -21.85
C TYR A 50 -2.60 -2.35 -22.08
N SER A 51 -2.93 -1.95 -23.31
CA SER A 51 -4.27 -1.91 -23.92
C SER A 51 -4.85 -3.31 -24.23
N ARG A 52 -5.18 -4.09 -23.20
CA ARG A 52 -6.17 -5.17 -23.29
C ARG A 52 -7.04 -5.08 -22.06
N GLU A 53 -8.35 -4.95 -22.24
CA GLU A 53 -9.41 -4.92 -21.23
C GLU A 53 -8.96 -5.40 -19.84
N LYS A 54 -8.41 -4.49 -19.02
CA LYS A 54 -7.99 -4.81 -17.66
C LYS A 54 -9.25 -5.08 -16.86
N LYS A 55 -9.41 -6.33 -16.42
CA LYS A 55 -10.42 -6.67 -15.41
C LYS A 55 -9.88 -6.20 -14.07
N GLU A 56 -10.48 -5.15 -13.51
CA GLU A 56 -10.16 -4.65 -12.18
C GLU A 56 -11.15 -5.22 -11.15
N ILE A 57 -10.69 -5.39 -9.91
CA ILE A 57 -11.56 -5.64 -8.76
C ILE A 57 -11.37 -4.53 -7.73
N ALA A 58 -12.47 -4.04 -7.18
CA ALA A 58 -12.45 -3.15 -6.04
C ALA A 58 -12.35 -3.98 -4.75
N VAL A 59 -11.28 -3.75 -3.98
CA VAL A 59 -11.08 -4.36 -2.65
C VAL A 59 -10.92 -3.21 -1.66
N GLY A 60 -11.94 -3.03 -0.80
CA GLY A 60 -12.04 -1.87 0.07
C GLY A 60 -12.12 -0.57 -0.74
N SER A 61 -11.21 0.37 -0.47
CA SER A 61 -11.11 1.66 -1.19
C SER A 61 -10.14 1.64 -2.37
N SER A 62 -9.59 0.47 -2.74
CA SER A 62 -8.54 0.35 -3.76
C SER A 62 -8.94 -0.58 -4.91
N LYS A 63 -8.31 -0.35 -6.07
CA LYS A 63 -8.50 -1.14 -7.29
C LYS A 63 -7.29 -2.00 -7.54
N MET A 64 -7.48 -3.29 -7.74
CA MET A 64 -6.43 -4.25 -8.07
C MET A 64 -6.67 -4.83 -9.46
N ASP A 65 -5.59 -5.12 -10.19
CA ASP A 65 -5.67 -5.80 -11.48
C ASP A 65 -5.95 -7.30 -11.24
N ILE A 66 -6.93 -7.88 -11.94
CA ILE A 66 -7.08 -9.33 -12.06
C ILE A 66 -6.22 -9.79 -13.22
N PHE A 67 -5.19 -10.59 -12.94
CA PHE A 67 -4.31 -11.11 -13.97
C PHE A 67 -4.85 -12.39 -14.63
N ARG A 68 -5.42 -13.31 -13.84
CA ARG A 68 -5.94 -14.60 -14.31
C ARG A 68 -6.73 -15.31 -13.21
N VAL A 69 -7.37 -16.43 -13.56
CA VAL A 69 -7.93 -17.41 -12.62
C VAL A 69 -7.19 -18.72 -12.84
N VAL A 70 -6.69 -19.35 -11.78
CA VAL A 70 -5.94 -20.62 -11.81
C VAL A 70 -6.54 -21.55 -10.77
N ASP A 71 -7.01 -22.72 -11.18
CA ASP A 71 -7.59 -23.73 -10.28
C ASP A 71 -8.70 -23.18 -9.36
N GLY A 72 -9.56 -22.30 -9.90
CA GLY A 72 -10.63 -21.65 -9.14
C GLY A 72 -10.19 -20.47 -8.25
N LYS A 73 -8.88 -20.22 -8.12
CA LYS A 73 -8.33 -19.09 -7.36
C LYS A 73 -8.10 -17.87 -8.24
N LEU A 74 -8.46 -16.69 -7.75
CA LEU A 74 -8.14 -15.44 -8.43
C LEU A 74 -6.66 -15.12 -8.29
N VAL A 75 -6.00 -14.72 -9.37
CA VAL A 75 -4.66 -14.12 -9.31
C VAL A 75 -4.83 -12.62 -9.48
N ILE A 76 -4.67 -11.89 -8.39
CA ILE A 76 -4.76 -10.43 -8.35
C ILE A 76 -3.38 -9.81 -8.15
N GLY A 77 -3.20 -8.56 -8.53
CA GLY A 77 -1.89 -7.95 -8.39
C GLY A 77 -1.81 -6.51 -8.84
N GLU A 78 -0.58 -6.02 -8.87
CA GLU A 78 -0.24 -4.71 -9.41
C GLU A 78 1.11 -4.77 -10.14
N VAL A 79 1.25 -3.93 -11.16
CA VAL A 79 2.51 -3.71 -11.86
C VAL A 79 3.14 -2.43 -11.33
N LYS A 80 4.32 -2.54 -10.70
CA LYS A 80 5.11 -1.38 -10.24
C LYS A 80 6.35 -1.24 -11.13
N LYS A 81 6.75 -0.01 -11.43
CA LYS A 81 7.90 0.28 -12.30
C LYS A 81 9.17 -0.46 -11.84
N SER A 82 9.48 -0.40 -10.55
CA SER A 82 10.62 -1.10 -9.92
C SER A 82 10.28 -1.62 -8.52
N SER A 83 11.13 -2.52 -8.02
CA SER A 83 11.05 -3.15 -6.70
C SER A 83 11.52 -2.25 -5.55
N ARG A 84 11.76 -0.96 -5.81
CA ARG A 84 12.19 0.02 -4.79
C ARG A 84 11.32 -0.05 -3.53
N TYR A 85 9.99 -0.08 -3.69
CA TYR A 85 9.01 -0.15 -2.61
C TYR A 85 8.43 -1.57 -2.39
N ARG A 86 9.24 -2.61 -2.65
CA ARG A 86 8.80 -4.01 -2.61
C ARG A 86 8.08 -4.38 -1.32
N ASP A 87 8.64 -4.05 -0.15
CA ASP A 87 8.05 -4.47 1.13
C ASP A 87 6.70 -3.80 1.37
N SER A 88 6.56 -2.50 1.08
CA SER A 88 5.28 -1.78 1.11
C SER A 88 4.26 -2.39 0.15
N ALA A 89 4.68 -2.71 -1.08
CA ALA A 89 3.81 -3.32 -2.09
C ALA A 89 3.35 -4.72 -1.68
N ARG A 90 4.27 -5.55 -1.17
CA ARG A 90 3.99 -6.91 -0.70
C ARG A 90 2.95 -6.89 0.41
N MET A 91 3.15 -6.04 1.40
CA MET A 91 2.28 -5.99 2.58
C MET A 91 0.94 -5.35 2.29
N GLN A 92 0.90 -4.36 1.41
CA GLN A 92 -0.37 -3.82 0.90
C GLN A 92 -1.16 -4.89 0.13
N LEU A 93 -0.50 -5.66 -0.75
CA LEU A 93 -1.17 -6.73 -1.48
C LEU A 93 -1.64 -7.85 -0.53
N ALA A 94 -0.82 -8.21 0.46
CA ALA A 94 -1.20 -9.16 1.50
C ALA A 94 -2.46 -8.71 2.27
N PHE A 95 -2.57 -7.41 2.59
CA PHE A 95 -3.77 -6.85 3.21
C PHE A 95 -5.03 -7.06 2.34
N TYR A 96 -4.94 -6.82 1.03
CA TYR A 96 -6.08 -7.06 0.13
C TYR A 96 -6.42 -8.55 -0.03
N LEU A 97 -5.42 -9.43 -0.04
CA LEU A 97 -5.67 -10.87 -0.02
C LEU A 97 -6.41 -11.27 1.26
N LYS A 98 -6.05 -10.70 2.42
CA LYS A 98 -6.74 -10.93 3.69
C LYS A 98 -8.20 -10.46 3.60
N GLU A 99 -8.47 -9.27 3.08
CA GLU A 99 -9.84 -8.79 2.86
C GLU A 99 -10.67 -9.68 1.92
N LEU A 100 -10.04 -10.26 0.89
CA LEU A 100 -10.72 -11.21 0.00
C LEU A 100 -11.01 -12.53 0.72
N ALA A 101 -10.04 -13.05 1.48
CA ALA A 101 -10.20 -14.29 2.25
C ALA A 101 -11.32 -14.16 3.31
N GLU A 102 -11.40 -13.01 4.01
CA GLU A 102 -12.46 -12.70 4.97
C GLU A 102 -13.86 -12.66 4.32
N ARG A 103 -13.94 -12.41 3.00
CA ARG A 103 -15.17 -12.46 2.19
C ARG A 103 -15.41 -13.84 1.55
N GLY A 104 -14.59 -14.84 1.87
CA GLY A 104 -14.68 -16.19 1.31
C GLY A 104 -14.14 -16.33 -0.12
N ILE A 105 -13.34 -15.36 -0.59
CA ILE A 105 -12.75 -15.37 -1.93
C ILE A 105 -11.29 -15.82 -1.82
N GLU A 106 -10.98 -16.98 -2.41
CA GLU A 106 -9.60 -17.46 -2.51
C GLU A 106 -8.83 -16.72 -3.61
N ALA A 107 -7.70 -16.13 -3.23
CA ALA A 107 -6.85 -15.39 -4.15
C ALA A 107 -5.35 -15.56 -3.85
N ILE A 108 -4.54 -15.39 -4.89
CA ILE A 108 -3.08 -15.33 -4.86
C ILE A 108 -2.67 -13.95 -5.37
N GLY A 109 -1.72 -13.32 -4.68
CA GLY A 109 -1.15 -12.04 -5.08
C GLY A 109 0.02 -12.21 -6.03
N GLU A 110 0.16 -11.31 -7.00
CA GLU A 110 1.33 -11.24 -7.88
C GLU A 110 1.77 -9.78 -8.05
N LEU A 111 3.01 -9.47 -7.66
CA LEU A 111 3.67 -8.21 -7.96
C LEU A 111 4.56 -8.37 -9.19
N ARG A 112 4.48 -7.42 -10.12
CA ARG A 112 5.35 -7.39 -11.31
C ARG A 112 6.20 -6.15 -11.32
N PHE A 113 7.50 -6.33 -11.53
CA PHE A 113 8.49 -5.26 -11.63
C PHE A 113 9.19 -5.31 -13.00
N PRO A 114 8.67 -4.62 -14.04
CA PRO A 114 9.15 -4.76 -15.41
C PRO A 114 10.61 -4.33 -15.62
N GLU A 115 11.08 -3.26 -14.95
CA GLU A 115 12.46 -2.78 -15.11
C GLU A 115 13.50 -3.82 -14.68
N GLU A 116 13.16 -4.63 -13.68
CA GLU A 116 14.04 -5.67 -13.16
C GLU A 116 13.69 -7.07 -13.71
N LYS A 117 12.65 -7.16 -14.56
CA LYS A 117 12.07 -8.42 -15.03
C LYS A 117 11.73 -9.39 -13.89
N LYS A 118 11.32 -8.86 -12.74
CA LYS A 118 10.99 -9.64 -11.54
C LYS A 118 9.49 -9.80 -11.39
N ARG A 119 9.10 -10.96 -10.85
CA ARG A 119 7.75 -11.23 -10.37
C ARG A 119 7.85 -11.82 -8.98
N GLU A 120 6.90 -11.47 -8.13
CA GLU A 120 6.83 -11.97 -6.77
C GLU A 120 5.41 -12.41 -6.47
N THR A 121 5.27 -13.67 -6.07
CA THR A 121 4.00 -14.23 -5.61
C THR A 121 3.82 -13.93 -4.12
N VAL A 122 2.62 -13.52 -3.72
CA VAL A 122 2.26 -13.26 -2.34
C VAL A 122 1.08 -14.17 -1.99
N GLU A 123 1.26 -15.02 -1.00
CA GLU A 123 0.23 -15.93 -0.50
C GLU A 123 0.07 -15.72 1.00
N LEU A 124 -1.18 -15.77 1.47
CA LEU A 124 -1.45 -15.71 2.90
C LEU A 124 -1.01 -17.02 3.55
N ASN A 125 -0.19 -16.89 4.58
CA ASN A 125 0.10 -17.94 5.54
C ASN A 125 -0.08 -17.37 6.95
N GLU A 126 -0.01 -18.23 7.97
CA GLU A 126 -0.22 -17.82 9.36
C GLU A 126 0.76 -16.73 9.81
N GLU A 127 2.02 -16.80 9.39
CA GLU A 127 3.04 -15.80 9.71
C GLU A 127 2.67 -14.42 9.15
N LEU A 128 2.29 -14.35 7.88
CA LEU A 128 1.93 -13.11 7.20
C LEU A 128 0.62 -12.52 7.74
N ILE A 129 -0.34 -13.36 8.10
CA ILE A 129 -1.58 -12.93 8.75
C ILE A 129 -1.26 -12.31 10.12
N ASN A 130 -0.41 -12.96 10.91
CA ASN A 130 0.02 -12.43 12.21
C ASN A 130 0.81 -11.12 12.06
N GLU A 131 1.68 -11.02 11.06
CA GLU A 131 2.39 -9.78 10.73
C GLU A 131 1.40 -8.66 10.39
N LEU A 132 0.42 -8.92 9.52
CA LEU A 132 -0.63 -7.95 9.15
C LEU A 132 -1.41 -7.48 10.38
N GLN A 133 -1.85 -8.38 11.25
CA GLN A 133 -2.59 -8.02 12.47
C GLN A 133 -1.75 -7.14 13.42
N ASN A 134 -0.44 -7.40 13.52
CA ASN A 134 0.47 -6.57 14.30
C ASN A 134 0.61 -5.17 13.69
N VAL A 135 0.74 -5.10 12.37
CA VAL A 135 0.82 -3.85 11.61
C VAL A 135 -0.47 -3.04 11.74
N GLU A 136 -1.64 -3.66 11.56
CA GLU A 136 -2.95 -3.01 11.71
C GLU A 136 -3.10 -2.40 13.10
N ARG A 137 -2.72 -3.15 14.16
CA ARG A 137 -2.74 -2.64 15.54
C ARG A 137 -1.77 -1.47 15.76
N ASP A 138 -0.55 -1.55 15.25
CA ASP A 138 0.42 -0.44 15.41
C ASP A 138 0.00 0.79 14.60
N ILE A 139 -0.61 0.61 13.42
CA ILE A 139 -1.20 1.70 12.63
C ILE A 139 -2.28 2.40 13.44
N LEU A 140 -3.26 1.66 13.99
CA LEU A 140 -4.32 2.25 14.82
C LEU A 140 -3.72 2.99 16.01
N ARG A 141 -2.74 2.39 16.70
CA ARG A 141 -2.02 3.06 17.79
C ARG A 141 -1.41 4.39 17.34
N ILE A 142 -0.75 4.42 16.18
CA ILE A 142 -0.17 5.64 15.61
C ILE A 142 -1.26 6.65 15.29
N VAL A 143 -2.31 6.26 14.58
CA VAL A 143 -3.43 7.13 14.17
C VAL A 143 -4.07 7.82 15.37
N TYR A 144 -4.19 7.14 16.51
CA TYR A 144 -4.78 7.73 17.73
C TYR A 144 -3.78 8.48 18.63
N MET A 145 -2.51 8.63 18.23
CA MET A 145 -1.56 9.47 18.98
C MET A 145 -1.97 10.94 18.90
N GLU A 146 -1.89 11.67 20.02
CA GLU A 146 -2.16 13.11 20.07
C GLU A 146 -1.22 13.92 19.15
N LYS A 147 0.01 13.43 18.96
CA LYS A 147 1.06 14.07 18.16
C LYS A 147 1.74 13.04 17.25
N PRO A 148 2.27 13.44 16.09
CA PRO A 148 2.96 12.52 15.20
C PRO A 148 4.19 11.91 15.88
N PRO A 149 4.55 10.66 15.57
CA PRO A 149 5.83 10.07 15.98
C PRO A 149 6.99 10.99 15.64
N ALA A 150 7.97 11.12 16.55
CA ALA A 150 9.13 11.98 16.35
C ALA A 150 9.80 11.71 14.98
N PRO A 151 10.26 12.76 14.27
CA PRO A 151 10.89 12.58 12.97
C PRO A 151 12.15 11.74 13.11
N LYS A 152 12.28 10.73 12.25
CA LYS A 152 13.47 9.86 12.15
C LYS A 152 13.92 9.85 10.70
N LYS A 153 15.21 10.11 10.48
CA LYS A 153 15.78 10.12 9.13
C LYS A 153 15.87 8.69 8.62
N VAL A 154 15.09 8.38 7.58
CA VAL A 154 15.07 7.09 6.88
C VAL A 154 15.51 7.27 5.44
N LYS A 155 15.79 6.16 4.74
CA LYS A 155 16.22 6.18 3.32
C LYS A 155 15.23 6.91 2.39
N TRP A 156 13.96 6.98 2.79
CA TRP A 156 12.89 7.62 2.05
C TRP A 156 12.84 9.15 2.19
N CYS A 157 13.49 9.71 3.22
CA CYS A 157 13.43 11.15 3.51
C CYS A 157 13.99 12.03 2.39
N ARG A 158 14.91 11.51 1.55
CA ARG A 158 15.58 12.30 0.48
C ARG A 158 14.60 12.89 -0.52
N ASN A 159 13.50 12.20 -0.82
CA ASN A 159 12.46 12.66 -1.76
C ASN A 159 11.07 12.55 -1.10
N CYS A 160 11.00 12.78 0.22
CA CYS A 160 9.75 12.69 0.95
C CYS A 160 9.05 14.04 0.87
N ALA A 161 7.80 14.03 0.42
CA ALA A 161 6.98 15.23 0.27
C ALA A 161 6.66 15.93 1.61
N TYR A 162 6.94 15.29 2.75
CA TYR A 162 6.83 15.86 4.10
C TYR A 162 8.17 16.33 4.68
N ALA A 163 9.25 16.39 3.90
CA ALA A 163 10.57 16.73 4.41
C ALA A 163 10.59 18.08 5.12
N GLU A 164 10.05 19.14 4.50
CA GLU A 164 9.96 20.47 5.10
C GLU A 164 9.19 20.42 6.43
N PHE A 165 8.04 19.73 6.47
CA PHE A 165 7.25 19.57 7.70
C PHE A 165 8.00 18.81 8.82
N CYS A 166 8.92 17.92 8.46
CA CYS A 166 9.64 17.10 9.44
C CYS A 166 10.90 17.78 10.00
N TRP A 167 11.50 18.71 9.26
CA TRP A 167 12.83 19.26 9.56
C TRP A 167 12.86 20.79 9.70
N SER A 168 11.72 21.47 9.59
CA SER A 168 11.56 22.89 9.94
C SER A 168 11.32 23.10 11.43
#